data_AF-A0A402AWT9-F1
#
_entry.id   AF-A0A402AWT9-F1
#
_cell.length_a   1.000
_cell.length_b   1.000
_cell.length_c   1.000
_cell.angle_alpha   90.00
_cell.angle_beta   90.00
_cell.angle_gamma   90.00
#
_symmetry.space_group_name_H-M   'P 1'
#
loop_
_entity.id
_entity.type
_entity.pdbx_description
1 polymer ?
#
loop_
_entity_poly.entity_id
_entity_poly.type
_entity_poly.pdbx_seq_one_letter_code
_entity_poly.pdbx_strand_id
1 'polypeptide(L)'
;MQQSDKPHIQNDAVVATLLTASATTGWFDWIHGELWLFSDGLLRIPLDLETTKRHAIGPTINEQQRPQRSFDQTTLQTLLTSQKNVWVPREAIQKAYLHHGIITDRLRLNVGDQRFVKFLWFPWDGARQLLQSTLADWLGSELVID
;
A
#
# COMPACT_ATOMS: atom_id res chain seq x y z
N MET A 1 -33.44 -9.44 38.13
CA MET A 1 -32.07 -9.15 37.66
C MET A 1 -32.07 -9.27 36.15
N GLN A 2 -32.21 -8.15 35.44
CA GLN A 2 -32.03 -8.12 33.99
C GLN A 2 -30.53 -8.01 33.72
N GLN A 3 -30.01 -9.00 33.01
CA GLN A 3 -28.63 -9.03 32.55
C GLN A 3 -28.55 -8.10 31.33
N SER A 4 -28.04 -6.90 31.53
CA SER A 4 -27.86 -5.92 30.47
C SER A 4 -26.84 -6.46 29.46
N ASP A 5 -27.32 -6.82 28.28
CA ASP A 5 -26.47 -7.08 27.11
C ASP A 5 -25.63 -5.83 26.84
N LYS A 6 -24.34 -5.92 27.16
CA LYS A 6 -23.36 -4.94 26.70
C LYS A 6 -23.29 -5.06 25.18
N PRO A 7 -23.44 -3.98 24.40
CA PRO A 7 -23.21 -4.05 22.97
C PRO A 7 -21.78 -4.55 22.75
N HIS A 8 -21.68 -5.70 22.07
CA HIS A 8 -20.44 -6.22 21.55
C HIS A 8 -20.00 -5.22 20.47
N ILE A 9 -19.13 -4.27 20.81
CA ILE A 9 -18.48 -3.43 19.80
C ILE A 9 -17.56 -4.37 19.05
N GLN A 10 -18.05 -4.93 17.95
CA GLN A 10 -17.21 -5.50 16.91
C GLN A 10 -16.36 -4.35 16.39
N ASN A 11 -15.14 -4.25 16.91
CA ASN A 11 -14.09 -3.50 16.24
C ASN A 11 -13.79 -4.26 14.96
N ASP A 12 -14.46 -3.89 13.87
CA ASP A 12 -14.23 -4.44 12.54
C ASP A 12 -12.80 -4.06 12.13
N ALA A 13 -11.86 -4.93 12.49
CA ALA A 13 -10.47 -4.75 12.15
C ALA A 13 -10.29 -5.07 10.66
N VAL A 14 -9.68 -4.14 9.92
CA VAL A 14 -9.40 -4.32 8.51
C VAL A 14 -8.02 -4.95 8.37
N VAL A 15 -7.94 -6.07 7.64
CA VAL A 15 -6.68 -6.76 7.37
C VAL A 15 -6.07 -6.21 6.09
N ALA A 16 -4.80 -5.83 6.16
CA ALA A 16 -4.01 -5.43 4.99
C ALA A 16 -2.75 -6.29 4.86
N THR A 17 -2.28 -6.44 3.62
CA THR A 17 -1.05 -7.18 3.29
C THR A 17 0.06 -6.21 2.92
N LEU A 18 1.25 -6.40 3.48
CA LEU A 18 2.42 -5.59 3.14
C LEU A 18 2.93 -5.99 1.74
N LEU A 19 2.93 -5.03 0.82
CA LEU A 19 3.44 -5.21 -0.53
C LEU A 19 4.96 -5.03 -0.58
N THR A 20 5.50 -4.04 0.13
CA THR A 20 6.92 -3.72 0.19
C THR A 20 7.15 -2.72 1.33
N ALA A 21 8.34 -2.72 1.93
CA ALA A 21 8.76 -1.67 2.86
C ALA A 21 9.86 -0.75 2.29
N SER A 22 10.07 -0.77 0.97
CA SER A 22 10.96 0.15 0.23
C SER A 22 10.21 1.22 -0.57
N ALA A 23 8.88 1.35 -0.41
CA ALA A 23 8.06 2.20 -1.26
C ALA A 23 8.33 3.71 -1.05
N THR A 24 8.71 4.39 -2.13
CA THR A 24 8.86 5.86 -2.18
C THR A 24 7.80 6.46 -3.11
N THR A 25 7.53 7.76 -2.99
CA THR A 25 6.57 8.47 -3.87
C THR A 25 7.22 9.17 -5.07
N GLY A 26 8.55 9.19 -5.13
CA GLY A 26 9.31 9.81 -6.21
C GLY A 26 10.81 9.82 -5.92
N TRP A 27 11.63 10.17 -6.91
CA TRP A 27 13.09 10.21 -6.79
C TRP A 27 13.60 11.29 -5.82
N PHE A 28 12.78 12.30 -5.54
CA PHE A 28 13.08 13.34 -4.53
C PHE A 28 12.54 12.99 -3.13
N ASP A 29 11.81 11.87 -3.01
CA ASP A 29 11.36 11.30 -1.73
C ASP A 29 12.33 10.20 -1.33
N TRP A 30 13.30 10.57 -0.48
CA TRP A 30 14.33 9.65 0.01
C TRP A 30 13.87 8.78 1.18
N ILE A 31 12.60 8.92 1.61
CA ILE A 31 12.07 8.20 2.76
C ILE A 31 11.33 6.97 2.24
N HIS A 32 11.82 5.78 2.57
CA HIS A 32 11.10 4.55 2.29
C HIS A 32 9.83 4.48 3.13
N GLY A 33 8.87 3.71 2.65
CA GLY A 33 7.61 3.51 3.31
C GLY A 33 7.13 2.09 3.13
N GLU A 34 6.25 1.70 4.03
CA GLU A 34 5.45 0.50 3.88
C GLU A 34 4.29 0.79 2.94
N LEU A 35 4.19 0.04 1.85
CA LEU A 35 3.01 0.05 0.99
C LEU A 35 2.13 -1.14 1.37
N TRP A 36 0.96 -0.83 1.90
CA TRP A 36 -0.03 -1.80 2.35
C TRP A 36 -1.18 -1.90 1.34
N LEU A 37 -1.56 -3.13 1.03
CA LEU A 37 -2.72 -3.47 0.23
C LEU A 37 -3.92 -3.79 1.12
N PHE A 38 -4.96 -2.97 1.01
CA PHE A 38 -6.27 -3.19 1.60
C PHE A 38 -7.22 -3.74 0.53
N SER A 39 -8.37 -4.29 0.95
CA SER A 39 -9.41 -4.72 0.01
C SER A 39 -10.04 -3.55 -0.78
N ASP A 40 -9.95 -2.34 -0.23
CA ASP A 40 -10.57 -1.11 -0.73
C ASP A 40 -9.54 -0.02 -1.10
N GLY A 41 -8.25 -0.33 -1.12
CA GLY A 41 -7.25 0.65 -1.57
C GLY A 41 -5.81 0.32 -1.22
N LEU A 42 -4.97 1.35 -1.36
CA LEU A 42 -3.54 1.30 -1.11
C LEU A 42 -3.16 2.38 -0.10
N LEU A 43 -2.44 2.00 0.94
CA LEU A 43 -1.91 2.93 1.94
C LEU A 43 -0.39 2.86 1.96
N ARG A 44 0.27 3.99 1.72
CA ARG A 44 1.69 4.14 2.03
C ARG A 44 1.89 4.84 3.36
N ILE A 45 2.67 4.23 4.25
CA ILE A 45 3.09 4.80 5.53
C ILE A 45 4.60 5.05 5.46
N PRO A 46 5.09 6.30 5.62
CA PRO A 46 6.53 6.57 5.69
C PRO A 46 7.16 5.88 6.88
N LEU A 47 8.36 5.34 6.67
CA LEU A 47 9.25 4.91 7.73
C LEU A 47 10.03 6.10 8.29
N ASP A 48 10.69 5.88 9.43
CA ASP A 48 11.71 6.80 9.89
C ASP A 48 13.01 6.68 9.05
N LEU A 49 13.89 7.68 9.20
CA LEU A 49 15.14 7.76 8.45
C LEU A 49 16.11 6.60 8.78
N GLU A 50 16.03 6.05 9.99
CA GLU A 50 16.90 4.95 10.42
C GLU A 50 16.49 3.64 9.73
N THR A 51 15.19 3.35 9.70
CA THR A 51 14.65 2.16 9.03
C THR A 51 14.77 2.27 7.52
N THR A 52 14.64 3.48 6.97
CA THR A 52 14.95 3.77 5.56
C THR A 52 16.35 3.31 5.19
N LYS A 53 17.39 3.60 5.99
CA LYS A 53 18.76 3.16 5.70
C LYS A 53 18.92 1.64 5.72
N ARG A 54 18.25 0.96 6.65
CA ARG A 54 18.29 -0.51 6.74
C ARG A 54 17.64 -1.19 5.53
N HIS A 55 16.60 -0.58 4.98
CA HIS A 55 15.87 -1.10 3.81
C HIS A 55 16.56 -0.84 2.47
N ALA A 56 17.71 -0.14 2.45
CA ALA A 56 18.49 0.09 1.24
C ALA A 56 19.37 -1.11 0.83
N ILE A 57 19.47 -2.16 1.66
CA ILE A 57 20.39 -3.29 1.46
C ILE A 57 19.61 -4.60 1.44
N GLY A 58 19.07 -4.94 0.26
CA GLY A 58 18.41 -6.22 0.00
C GLY A 58 16.87 -6.20 0.13
N PRO A 59 16.23 -7.38 0.09
CA PRO A 59 14.78 -7.49 0.18
C PRO A 59 14.26 -6.98 1.53
N THR A 60 13.22 -6.15 1.48
CA THR A 60 12.58 -5.61 2.67
C THR A 60 11.52 -6.54 3.24
N ILE A 61 11.10 -7.53 2.46
CA ILE A 61 10.09 -8.52 2.84
C ILE A 61 10.44 -9.90 2.30
N ASN A 62 9.94 -10.94 2.96
CA ASN A 62 9.95 -12.30 2.45
C ASN A 62 8.72 -12.52 1.55
N GLU A 63 8.92 -12.70 0.25
CA GLU A 63 7.83 -12.92 -0.71
C GLU A 63 6.97 -14.14 -0.39
N GLN A 64 7.56 -15.19 0.19
CA GLN A 64 6.86 -16.42 0.57
C GLN A 64 6.03 -16.26 1.85
N GLN A 65 6.34 -15.25 2.66
CA GLN A 65 5.74 -14.99 3.96
C GLN A 65 5.45 -13.51 4.11
N ARG A 66 4.47 -13.03 3.36
CA ARG A 66 4.10 -11.61 3.38
C ARG A 66 3.43 -11.24 4.70
N PRO A 67 3.91 -10.21 5.39
CA PRO A 67 3.27 -9.72 6.60
C PRO A 67 1.84 -9.28 6.33
N GLN A 68 0.93 -9.72 7.20
CA GLN A 68 -0.43 -9.19 7.28
C GLN A 68 -0.58 -8.48 8.60
N ARG A 69 -1.34 -7.38 8.60
CA ARG A 69 -1.62 -6.60 9.80
C ARG A 69 -3.10 -6.26 9.86
N SER A 70 -3.67 -6.44 11.04
CA SER A 70 -5.00 -5.93 11.35
C SER A 70 -4.90 -4.50 11.85
N PHE A 71 -5.73 -3.62 11.28
CA PHE A 71 -5.87 -2.23 11.68
C PHE A 71 -7.25 -2.06 12.31
N ASP A 72 -7.29 -1.71 13.60
CA ASP A 72 -8.55 -1.28 14.19
C ASP A 72 -9.00 0.06 13.60
N GLN A 73 -10.29 0.34 13.70
CA GLN A 73 -10.88 1.53 13.09
C GLN A 73 -10.23 2.83 13.56
N THR A 74 -9.88 2.94 14.84
CA THR A 74 -9.27 4.16 15.40
C THR A 74 -7.88 4.38 14.81
N THR A 75 -7.07 3.33 14.77
CA THR A 75 -5.74 3.34 14.15
C THR A 75 -5.84 3.68 12.66
N LEU A 76 -6.76 3.06 11.93
CA LEU A 76 -6.92 3.32 10.50
C LEU A 76 -7.32 4.77 10.25
N GLN A 77 -8.30 5.32 10.96
CA GLN A 77 -8.69 6.73 10.81
C GLN A 77 -7.54 7.71 11.13
N THR A 78 -6.73 7.39 12.14
CA THR A 78 -5.53 8.18 12.46
C THR A 78 -4.52 8.14 11.32
N LEU A 79 -4.32 6.99 10.67
CA LEU A 79 -3.42 6.85 9.54
C LEU A 79 -3.95 7.60 8.31
N LEU A 80 -5.25 7.53 8.02
CA LEU A 80 -5.85 8.17 6.84
C LEU A 80 -5.89 9.70 6.94
N THR A 81 -5.88 10.26 8.15
CA THR A 81 -5.88 11.72 8.37
C THR A 81 -4.48 12.35 8.38
N SER A 82 -3.41 11.53 8.45
CA SER A 82 -2.03 11.99 8.43
C SER A 82 -1.60 12.43 7.02
N GLN A 83 -1.15 13.69 6.90
CA GLN A 83 -0.63 14.23 5.63
C GLN A 83 0.66 13.56 5.14
N LYS A 84 1.34 12.80 5.99
CA LYS A 84 2.56 12.06 5.61
C LYS A 84 2.24 10.75 4.89
N ASN A 85 1.04 10.22 5.13
CA ASN A 85 0.59 8.97 4.53
C ASN A 85 -0.05 9.26 3.18
N VAL A 86 0.04 8.29 2.28
CA VAL A 86 -0.63 8.39 0.98
C VAL A 86 -1.67 7.30 0.92
N TRP A 87 -2.94 7.69 1.08
CA TRP A 87 -4.08 6.82 0.85
C TRP A 87 -4.60 7.01 -0.58
N VAL A 88 -4.73 5.89 -1.30
CA VAL A 88 -5.40 5.85 -2.60
C VAL A 88 -6.54 4.85 -2.52
N PRO A 89 -7.79 5.33 -2.38
CA PRO A 89 -8.94 4.44 -2.37
C PRO A 89 -9.12 3.81 -3.75
N ARG A 90 -9.55 2.54 -3.78
CA ARG A 90 -9.73 1.75 -5.00
C ARG A 90 -10.64 2.48 -5.99
N GLU A 91 -11.76 3.00 -5.53
CA GLU A 91 -12.77 3.67 -6.37
C GLU A 91 -12.27 4.96 -7.01
N ALA A 92 -11.20 5.56 -6.48
CA ALA A 92 -10.57 6.71 -7.12
C ALA A 92 -9.61 6.32 -8.25
N ILE A 93 -9.19 5.06 -8.35
CA ILE A 93 -8.24 4.59 -9.36
C ILE A 93 -8.98 4.41 -10.68
N GLN A 94 -8.75 5.33 -11.61
CA GLN A 94 -9.32 5.27 -12.95
C GLN A 94 -8.45 4.45 -13.91
N LYS A 95 -7.13 4.49 -13.70
CA LYS A 95 -6.16 3.78 -14.54
C LYS A 95 -4.89 3.49 -13.77
N ALA A 96 -4.27 2.34 -14.02
CA ALA A 96 -2.99 1.96 -13.43
C ALA A 96 -1.97 1.57 -14.48
N TYR A 97 -0.71 1.94 -14.24
CA TYR A 97 0.44 1.52 -15.02
C TYR A 97 1.42 0.84 -14.07
N LEU A 98 1.65 -0.45 -14.28
CA LEU A 98 2.55 -1.25 -13.48
C LEU A 98 3.78 -1.63 -14.30
N HIS A 99 4.91 -1.05 -13.92
CA HIS A 99 6.16 -1.12 -14.66
C HIS A 99 7.19 -1.99 -13.98
N HIS A 100 7.81 -2.86 -14.77
CA HIS A 100 9.03 -3.56 -14.40
C HIS A 100 10.28 -2.78 -14.84
N GLY A 101 11.08 -2.33 -13.88
CA GLY A 101 12.36 -1.68 -14.17
C GLY A 101 13.56 -2.47 -13.68
N ILE A 102 14.74 -2.17 -14.22
CA ILE A 102 15.99 -2.85 -13.85
C ILE A 102 16.36 -2.59 -12.38
N ILE A 103 16.19 -1.35 -11.93
CA ILE A 103 16.57 -0.90 -10.57
C ILE A 103 15.35 -0.69 -9.68
N THR A 104 14.23 -0.28 -10.28
CA THR A 104 12.98 0.02 -9.57
C THR A 104 11.78 -0.44 -10.36
N ASP A 105 10.89 -1.15 -9.68
CA ASP A 105 9.53 -1.33 -10.14
C ASP A 105 8.70 -0.11 -9.76
N ARG A 106 7.61 0.12 -10.49
CA ARG A 106 6.82 1.34 -10.32
C ARG A 106 5.33 1.10 -10.58
N LEU A 107 4.52 1.62 -9.66
CA LEU A 107 3.08 1.81 -9.88
C LEU A 107 2.81 3.29 -10.13
N ARG A 108 2.11 3.61 -11.21
CA ARG A 108 1.50 4.92 -11.43
C ARG A 108 -0.01 4.75 -11.49
N LEU A 109 -0.71 5.48 -10.64
CA LEU A 109 -2.17 5.50 -10.56
C LEU A 109 -2.66 6.85 -11.07
N ASN A 110 -3.61 6.85 -12.00
CA ASN A 110 -4.40 8.03 -12.32
C ASN A 110 -5.61 8.04 -11.39
N VAL A 111 -5.74 9.12 -10.61
CA VAL A 111 -6.76 9.26 -9.57
C VAL A 111 -7.59 10.52 -9.83
N GLY A 112 -8.82 10.37 -10.31
CA GLY A 112 -9.68 11.50 -10.69
C GLY A 112 -9.11 12.37 -11.83
N ASP A 113 -9.62 13.59 -11.92
CA ASP A 113 -9.30 14.52 -13.01
C ASP A 113 -7.85 15.02 -12.91
N GLN A 114 -6.95 14.34 -13.64
CA GLN A 114 -5.56 14.72 -13.92
C GLN A 114 -4.58 14.64 -12.74
N ARG A 115 -4.94 14.03 -11.61
CA ARG A 115 -3.98 13.71 -10.55
C ARG A 115 -3.39 12.33 -10.77
N PHE A 116 -2.11 12.19 -10.46
CA PHE A 116 -1.45 10.90 -10.43
C PHE A 116 -0.72 10.69 -9.11
N VAL A 117 -0.75 9.45 -8.62
CA VAL A 117 0.06 8.99 -7.51
C VAL A 117 1.08 8.00 -8.06
N LYS A 118 2.31 8.08 -7.56
CA LYS A 118 3.39 7.17 -7.94
C LYS A 118 3.93 6.46 -6.71
N PHE A 119 4.20 5.18 -6.86
CA PHE A 119 4.98 4.39 -5.91
C PHE A 119 6.14 3.73 -6.65
N LEU A 120 7.33 3.77 -6.07
CA LEU A 120 8.53 3.08 -6.58
C LEU A 120 9.10 2.19 -5.48
N TRP A 121 9.54 0.99 -5.83
CA TRP A 121 10.14 0.03 -4.90
C TRP A 121 11.18 -0.85 -5.61
N PHE A 122 11.94 -1.62 -4.84
CA PHE A 122 12.93 -2.53 -5.43
C PHE A 122 12.29 -3.79 -6.04
N PRO A 123 12.69 -4.23 -7.25
CA PRO A 123 12.04 -5.34 -7.94
C PRO A 123 12.05 -6.68 -7.16
N TRP A 124 13.05 -6.90 -6.31
CA TRP A 124 13.20 -8.11 -5.51
C TRP A 124 12.29 -8.18 -4.27
N ASP A 125 11.47 -7.16 -4.00
CA ASP A 125 10.44 -7.22 -2.96
C ASP A 125 9.17 -7.97 -3.45
N GLY A 126 9.08 -8.29 -4.74
CA GLY A 126 7.97 -9.06 -5.32
C GLY A 126 6.60 -8.37 -5.29
N ALA A 127 6.56 -7.08 -4.95
CA ALA A 127 5.30 -6.33 -4.82
C ALA A 127 4.54 -6.27 -6.14
N ARG A 128 5.27 -6.24 -7.26
CA ARG A 128 4.72 -6.20 -8.62
C ARG A 128 3.82 -7.40 -8.90
N GLN A 129 4.25 -8.61 -8.54
CA GLN A 129 3.51 -9.84 -8.83
C GLN A 129 2.14 -9.82 -8.15
N LEU A 130 2.08 -9.39 -6.89
CA LEU A 130 0.81 -9.27 -6.16
C LEU A 130 -0.05 -8.14 -6.70
N LEU A 131 0.55 -6.98 -6.96
CA LEU A 131 -0.16 -5.85 -7.54
C LEU A 131 -0.71 -6.19 -8.92
N GLN A 132 -0.01 -6.98 -9.72
CA GLN A 132 -0.48 -7.38 -11.04
C GLN A 132 -1.80 -8.15 -10.96
N SER A 133 -1.90 -9.17 -10.10
CA SER A 133 -3.15 -9.92 -9.92
C SER A 133 -4.25 -9.03 -9.34
N THR A 134 -3.95 -8.29 -8.28
CA THR A 134 -4.97 -7.48 -7.60
C THR A 134 -5.49 -6.35 -8.48
N LEU A 135 -4.62 -5.65 -9.20
CA LEU A 135 -5.02 -4.57 -10.10
C LEU A 135 -5.76 -5.11 -11.34
N ALA A 136 -5.40 -6.31 -11.82
CA ALA A 136 -6.14 -6.94 -12.91
C ALA A 136 -7.59 -7.22 -12.49
N ASP A 137 -7.79 -7.73 -11.27
CA ASP A 137 -9.12 -7.96 -10.70
C ASP A 137 -9.90 -6.65 -10.47
N TRP A 138 -9.21 -5.59 -10.04
CA TRP A 138 -9.85 -4.31 -9.76
C TRP A 138 -10.23 -3.51 -11.00
N LEU A 139 -9.37 -3.52 -12.02
CA LEU A 139 -9.38 -2.54 -13.11
C LEU A 139 -9.62 -3.16 -14.49
N GLY A 140 -9.40 -4.47 -14.67
CA GLY A 140 -9.54 -5.13 -15.97
C GLY A 140 -8.73 -4.42 -17.06
N SER A 141 -9.42 -3.86 -18.05
CA SER A 141 -8.81 -3.13 -19.18
C SER A 141 -8.10 -1.83 -18.81
N GLU A 142 -8.35 -1.28 -17.62
CA GLU A 142 -7.71 -0.06 -17.14
C GLU A 142 -6.35 -0.30 -16.46
N LEU A 143 -5.90 -1.55 -16.38
CA LEU A 143 -4.53 -1.89 -16.02
C LEU A 143 -3.66 -1.98 -17.29
N VAL A 144 -2.57 -1.22 -17.30
CA VAL A 144 -1.49 -1.35 -18.27
C VAL A 144 -0.27 -1.96 -17.59
N ILE A 145 0.23 -3.05 -18.14
CA ILE A 145 1.45 -3.72 -17.68
C ILE A 145 2.53 -3.46 -18.74
N ASP A 146 3.65 -2.86 -18.33
CA ASP A 146 4.83 -2.64 -19.17
C ASP A 146 6.10 -3.26 -18.59
#